data_AF-A0A022QT40-F1
#
_entry.id   AF-A0A022QT40-F1
#
_cell.length_a   1.000
_cell.length_b   1.000
_cell.length_c   1.000
_cell.angle_alpha   90.00
_cell.angle_beta   90.00
_cell.angle_gamma   90.00
#
_symmetry.space_group_name_H-M   'P 1'
#
loop_
_entity.id
_entity.type
_entity.pdbx_description
1 polymer ?
#
loop_
_entity_poly.entity_id
_entity_poly.type
_entity_poly.pdbx_seq_one_letter_code
_entity_poly.pdbx_strand_id
1 'polypeptide(L)'
;MGFLPTRFKHSRFFGLNFSSPVCKCMFLLLVFVAALVFRSVFLPTFSDFVGIESLPHLNNGGGNPKFLEVPQIVWGLNNQKIAFARACLTARTLNRTLVMPSLSASLFYKEVDQLKPISFDKVFHFEKFNSLCKGFVQLGRSHPQNSDKIELIQKGSGRKWTVEKDLEQLQQLTEHPYNEYGTIRILGKNPFLWHDHWPVKDYAKVFECLVLVEEISNEADKVVSKIRKRITSLQNGSNSTLLLPYVAVHMRIEKDWMIHCKKLEQRLNVTEICSSKEQIIERVGNIAGLKTPIGIYLAVPMIF
;
A
#
# COMPACT_ATOMS: atom_id res chain seq x y z
N MET A 1 -55.41 -56.45 16.45
CA MET A 1 -55.75 -55.05 16.78
C MET A 1 -55.16 -54.19 15.69
N GLY A 2 -55.88 -53.55 14.76
CA GLY A 2 -57.21 -52.98 14.81
C GLY A 2 -57.08 -51.48 14.44
N PHE A 3 -57.48 -51.14 13.20
CA PHE A 3 -58.12 -49.89 12.71
C PHE A 3 -58.19 -48.68 13.68
N LEU A 4 -57.98 -47.40 13.33
CA LEU A 4 -58.27 -46.57 12.14
C LEU A 4 -57.49 -45.23 12.22
N PRO A 5 -57.46 -44.41 11.14
CA PRO A 5 -56.63 -43.23 10.97
C PRO A 5 -57.38 -41.92 11.28
N THR A 6 -56.63 -40.87 11.66
CA THR A 6 -57.15 -39.49 11.69
C THR A 6 -56.64 -38.69 10.51
N ARG A 7 -57.58 -38.36 9.62
CA ARG A 7 -57.50 -37.34 8.57
C ARG A 7 -57.02 -36.01 9.15
N PHE A 8 -56.02 -35.40 8.53
CA PHE A 8 -55.92 -33.94 8.50
C PHE A 8 -55.86 -33.43 7.06
N LYS A 9 -56.69 -32.41 6.85
CA LYS A 9 -57.16 -31.85 5.59
C LYS A 9 -56.01 -31.38 4.70
N HIS A 10 -56.06 -31.76 3.42
CA HIS A 10 -55.41 -31.03 2.35
C HIS A 10 -55.97 -29.61 2.31
N SER A 11 -55.22 -28.65 2.86
CA SER A 11 -55.41 -27.23 2.55
C SER A 11 -54.92 -27.00 1.12
N ARG A 12 -55.86 -26.99 0.18
CA ARG A 12 -55.71 -26.29 -1.10
C ARG A 12 -55.84 -24.80 -0.79
N PHE A 13 -54.72 -24.09 -0.75
CA PHE A 13 -54.73 -22.63 -0.88
C PHE A 13 -53.71 -22.22 -1.95
N PHE A 14 -54.28 -21.69 -3.04
CA PHE A 14 -53.68 -20.97 -4.17
C PHE A 14 -52.60 -21.67 -5.00
N GLY A 15 -53.07 -22.54 -5.91
CA GLY A 15 -52.41 -22.69 -7.21
C GLY A 15 -52.54 -21.38 -8.00
N LEU A 16 -51.46 -20.60 -8.04
CA LEU A 16 -51.28 -19.54 -9.03
C LEU A 16 -50.48 -20.11 -10.20
N ASN A 17 -51.21 -20.58 -11.21
CA ASN A 17 -50.63 -20.91 -12.52
C ASN A 17 -50.15 -19.59 -13.16
N PHE A 18 -48.88 -19.24 -13.00
CA PHE A 18 -48.29 -18.07 -13.63
C PHE A 18 -47.90 -18.37 -15.08
N SER A 19 -48.91 -18.50 -15.95
CA SER A 19 -48.76 -18.72 -17.40
C SER A 19 -48.65 -17.42 -18.22
N SER A 20 -48.51 -16.25 -17.56
CA SER A 20 -48.23 -14.97 -18.23
C SER A 20 -46.76 -14.56 -18.04
N PRO A 21 -46.05 -14.15 -19.11
CA PRO A 21 -44.65 -13.71 -19.03
C PRO A 21 -44.45 -12.50 -18.10
N VAL A 22 -45.49 -11.67 -17.94
CA VAL A 22 -45.49 -10.51 -17.03
C VAL A 22 -45.40 -10.96 -15.57
N CYS A 23 -46.12 -12.01 -15.20
CA CYS A 23 -46.08 -12.55 -13.84
C CYS A 23 -44.76 -13.24 -13.50
N LYS A 24 -44.14 -13.90 -14.48
CA LYS A 24 -42.80 -14.48 -14.30
C LYS A 24 -41.75 -13.38 -14.06
N CYS A 25 -41.84 -12.26 -14.79
CA CYS A 25 -40.98 -11.10 -14.54
C CYS A 25 -41.19 -10.51 -13.16
N MET A 26 -42.44 -10.34 -12.72
CA MET A 26 -42.72 -9.80 -11.38
C MET A 26 -42.21 -10.72 -10.28
N PHE A 27 -42.36 -12.04 -10.43
CA PHE A 27 -41.80 -13.00 -9.46
C PHE A 27 -40.27 -12.97 -9.44
N LEU A 28 -39.61 -12.89 -10.60
CA LEU A 28 -38.15 -12.75 -10.68
C LEU A 28 -37.66 -11.44 -10.06
N LEU A 29 -38.37 -10.33 -10.29
CA LEU A 29 -38.08 -9.04 -9.65
C LEU A 29 -38.21 -9.13 -8.13
N LEU A 30 -39.26 -9.79 -7.64
CA LEU A 30 -39.50 -9.93 -6.20
C LEU A 30 -38.45 -10.84 -5.55
N VAL A 31 -38.06 -11.93 -6.21
CA VAL A 31 -36.96 -12.79 -5.78
C VAL A 31 -35.61 -12.05 -5.84
N PHE A 32 -35.38 -11.24 -6.87
CA PHE A 32 -34.15 -10.45 -7.01
C PHE A 32 -34.05 -9.37 -5.92
N VAL A 33 -35.14 -8.65 -5.65
CA VAL A 33 -35.20 -7.66 -4.55
C VAL A 33 -35.04 -8.36 -3.21
N ALA A 34 -35.69 -9.49 -2.98
CA ALA A 34 -35.52 -10.27 -1.75
C ALA A 34 -34.08 -10.78 -1.60
N ALA A 35 -33.42 -11.21 -2.68
CA ALA A 35 -32.02 -11.62 -2.66
C ALA A 35 -31.06 -10.44 -2.41
N LEU A 36 -31.36 -9.24 -2.95
CA LEU A 36 -30.59 -8.02 -2.67
C LEU A 36 -30.75 -7.58 -1.22
N VAL A 37 -31.97 -7.61 -0.68
CA VAL A 37 -32.24 -7.28 0.73
C VAL A 37 -31.59 -8.31 1.64
N PHE A 38 -31.73 -9.61 1.34
CA PHE A 38 -31.09 -10.67 2.10
C PHE A 38 -29.55 -10.56 2.03
N ARG A 39 -28.98 -10.17 0.88
CA ARG A 39 -27.56 -9.88 0.75
C ARG A 39 -27.13 -8.63 1.53
N SER A 40 -28.01 -7.63 1.69
CA SER A 40 -27.71 -6.44 2.49
C SER A 40 -27.86 -6.65 4.00
N VAL A 41 -28.72 -7.60 4.42
CA VAL A 41 -29.07 -7.80 5.83
C VAL A 41 -28.36 -9.02 6.44
N PHE A 42 -28.17 -10.11 5.69
CA PHE A 42 -27.68 -11.39 6.20
C PHE A 42 -26.33 -11.84 5.63
N LEU A 43 -25.85 -11.22 4.54
CA LEU A 43 -24.45 -11.36 4.13
C LEU A 43 -23.70 -10.14 4.66
N PRO A 44 -22.83 -10.29 5.67
CA PRO A 44 -21.85 -9.26 5.95
C PRO A 44 -21.10 -9.02 4.66
N THR A 45 -21.13 -7.80 4.15
CA THR A 45 -20.12 -7.38 3.19
C THR A 45 -18.80 -7.70 3.86
N PHE A 46 -18.00 -8.60 3.30
CA PHE A 46 -16.61 -8.83 3.69
C PHE A 46 -15.74 -7.60 3.33
N SER A 47 -16.25 -6.39 3.59
CA SER A 47 -15.51 -5.12 3.61
C SER A 47 -15.31 -4.60 5.02
N ASP A 48 -15.92 -5.22 6.04
CA ASP A 48 -15.66 -4.90 7.45
C ASP A 48 -14.43 -5.66 7.98
N PHE A 49 -13.37 -5.76 7.16
CA PHE A 49 -12.06 -5.82 7.78
C PHE A 49 -11.90 -4.46 8.46
N VAL A 50 -11.69 -4.49 9.78
CA VAL A 50 -11.44 -3.31 10.61
C VAL A 50 -10.15 -2.64 10.10
N GLY A 51 -10.26 -1.92 8.99
CA GLY A 51 -9.41 -0.80 8.71
C GLY A 51 -9.59 0.14 9.87
N ILE A 52 -8.49 0.66 10.38
CA ILE A 52 -8.48 1.68 11.43
C ILE A 52 -9.14 2.94 10.84
N GLU A 53 -10.46 2.92 10.71
CA GLU A 53 -11.26 4.05 10.30
C GLU A 53 -11.42 4.93 11.53
N SER A 54 -10.90 6.15 11.41
CA SER A 54 -11.01 7.25 12.38
C SER A 54 -10.37 7.02 13.76
N LEU A 55 -9.04 6.91 13.79
CA LEU A 55 -8.31 7.40 14.97
C LEU A 55 -8.51 8.93 15.02
N PRO A 56 -8.92 9.52 16.17
CA PRO A 56 -9.16 10.95 16.28
C PRO A 56 -7.95 11.76 15.83
N HIS A 57 -8.25 12.91 15.23
CA HIS A 57 -7.31 13.97 14.87
C HIS A 57 -6.23 14.11 15.96
N LEU A 58 -4.96 14.31 15.56
CA LEU A 58 -3.85 14.58 16.47
C LEU A 58 -4.17 15.83 17.31
N ASN A 59 -4.95 15.66 18.37
CA ASN A 59 -5.13 16.67 19.37
C ASN A 59 -3.79 16.73 20.10
N ASN A 60 -3.05 17.81 19.87
CA ASN A 60 -1.97 18.26 20.73
C ASN A 60 -2.54 18.57 22.13
N GLY A 61 -3.01 17.55 22.85
CA GLY A 61 -3.21 17.63 24.28
C GLY A 61 -1.83 17.75 24.92
N GLY A 62 -1.67 18.70 25.85
CA GLY A 62 -0.39 19.11 26.47
C GLY A 62 0.32 18.06 27.33
N GLY A 63 0.32 16.79 26.91
CA GLY A 63 1.16 15.74 27.45
C GLY A 63 2.57 15.78 26.85
N ASN A 64 3.52 15.15 27.56
CA ASN A 64 4.89 15.02 27.09
C ASN A 64 4.94 14.31 25.73
N PRO A 65 5.84 14.72 24.82
CA PRO A 65 5.98 14.08 23.52
C PRO A 65 6.34 12.61 23.69
N LYS A 66 5.65 11.75 22.93
CA LYS A 66 5.85 10.30 22.93
C LYS A 66 6.46 9.84 21.62
N PHE A 67 7.28 8.79 21.70
CA PHE A 67 8.12 8.35 20.58
C PHE A 67 7.95 6.87 20.27
N LEU A 68 8.06 6.54 18.98
CA LEU A 68 8.18 5.18 18.47
C LEU A 68 9.56 5.00 17.83
N GLU A 69 10.28 3.99 18.25
CA GLU A 69 11.55 3.58 17.68
C GLU A 69 11.43 2.22 17.01
N VAL A 70 12.05 2.09 15.85
CA VAL A 70 12.01 0.89 15.03
C VAL A 70 13.43 0.56 14.58
N PRO A 71 13.77 -0.73 14.39
CA PRO A 71 15.07 -1.13 13.89
C PRO A 71 15.37 -0.54 12.50
N GLN A 72 16.65 -0.52 12.16
CA GLN A 72 17.11 -0.09 10.86
C GLN A 72 16.40 -0.86 9.74
N ILE A 73 16.03 -0.15 8.67
CA ILE A 73 15.35 -0.74 7.53
C ILE A 73 16.41 -1.11 6.47
N VAL A 74 16.81 -2.37 6.48
CA VAL A 74 17.95 -2.89 5.70
C VAL A 74 17.45 -3.71 4.50
N TRP A 75 16.85 -3.05 3.51
CA TRP A 75 16.26 -3.68 2.30
C TRP A 75 16.58 -2.89 1.02
N GLY A 76 16.14 -3.35 -0.16
CA GLY A 76 16.15 -2.49 -1.36
C GLY A 76 15.32 -1.21 -1.16
N LEU A 77 15.68 -0.10 -1.83
CA LEU A 77 15.10 1.22 -1.57
C LEU A 77 13.57 1.27 -1.64
N ASN A 78 12.94 0.56 -2.59
CA ASN A 78 11.47 0.52 -2.67
C ASN A 78 10.84 -0.22 -1.48
N ASN A 79 11.45 -1.32 -1.03
CA ASN A 79 11.00 -2.03 0.17
C ASN A 79 11.22 -1.16 1.41
N GLN A 80 12.31 -0.39 1.47
CA GLN A 80 12.51 0.58 2.55
C GLN A 80 11.45 1.67 2.55
N LYS A 81 11.04 2.18 1.38
CA LYS A 81 9.97 3.17 1.25
C LYS A 81 8.65 2.63 1.82
N ILE A 82 8.28 1.39 1.47
CA ILE A 82 7.08 0.73 1.99
C ILE A 82 7.18 0.52 3.49
N ALA A 83 8.32 0.01 3.97
CA ALA A 83 8.57 -0.22 5.39
C ALA A 83 8.51 1.08 6.21
N PHE A 84 9.08 2.17 5.69
CA PHE A 84 9.00 3.50 6.27
C PHE A 84 7.55 3.98 6.37
N ALA A 85 6.72 3.77 5.34
CA ALA A 85 5.31 4.11 5.42
C ALA A 85 4.58 3.29 6.50
N ARG A 86 4.87 1.99 6.62
CA ARG A 86 4.32 1.18 7.71
C ARG A 86 4.78 1.67 9.09
N ALA A 87 6.03 2.13 9.22
CA ALA A 87 6.55 2.77 10.44
C ALA A 87 5.75 4.01 10.82
N CYS A 88 5.53 4.88 9.84
CA CYS A 88 4.77 6.11 9.98
C CYS A 88 3.34 5.84 10.44
N LEU A 89 2.67 4.87 9.83
CA LEU A 89 1.30 4.51 10.16
C LEU A 89 1.19 3.79 11.51
N THR A 90 2.20 3.02 11.89
CA THR A 90 2.33 2.46 13.25
C THR A 90 2.44 3.58 14.28
N ALA A 91 3.34 4.55 14.04
CA ALA A 91 3.53 5.70 14.93
C ALA A 91 2.26 6.53 15.08
N ARG A 92 1.55 6.79 13.96
CA ARG A 92 0.25 7.46 13.96
C ARG A 92 -0.78 6.70 14.79
N THR A 93 -0.89 5.39 14.60
CA THR A 93 -1.85 4.54 15.35
C THR A 93 -1.59 4.60 16.86
N LEU A 94 -0.31 4.67 17.27
CA LEU A 94 0.09 4.79 18.66
C LEU A 94 0.10 6.24 19.18
N ASN A 95 -0.27 7.22 18.35
CA ASN A 95 -0.16 8.66 18.64
C ASN A 95 1.24 9.08 19.11
N ARG A 96 2.26 8.69 18.34
CA ARG A 96 3.69 8.89 18.65
C ARG A 96 4.43 9.53 17.48
N THR A 97 5.46 10.29 17.80
CA THR A 97 6.47 10.72 16.82
C THR A 97 7.35 9.53 16.44
N LEU A 98 7.51 9.25 15.15
CA LEU A 98 8.44 8.25 14.68
C LEU A 98 9.87 8.79 14.75
N VAL A 99 10.73 8.15 15.53
CA VAL A 99 12.18 8.44 15.47
C VAL A 99 12.69 7.91 14.14
N MET A 100 13.33 8.78 13.37
CA MET A 100 13.74 8.49 12.00
C MET A 100 14.67 7.27 11.96
N PRO A 101 14.27 6.15 11.31
CA PRO A 101 15.19 5.05 11.12
C PRO A 101 16.25 5.41 10.09
N SER A 102 17.48 4.93 10.29
CA SER A 102 18.50 5.00 9.24
C SER A 102 18.04 4.21 8.01
N LEU A 103 18.11 4.84 6.84
CA LEU A 103 17.95 4.14 5.57
C LEU A 103 19.27 3.42 5.23
N SER A 104 19.26 2.52 4.25
CA SER A 104 20.47 1.89 3.71
C SER A 104 20.54 2.09 2.21
N ALA A 105 21.74 2.31 1.66
CA ALA A 105 21.94 2.23 0.22
C ALA A 105 22.53 0.87 -0.12
N SER A 106 21.76 0.01 -0.79
CA SER A 106 22.34 -1.05 -1.61
C SER A 106 21.92 -0.91 -3.05
N LEU A 107 22.90 -0.97 -3.94
CA LEU A 107 22.66 -1.36 -5.33
C LEU A 107 22.58 -2.89 -5.47
N PHE A 108 23.06 -3.65 -4.47
CA PHE A 108 23.12 -5.10 -4.47
C PHE A 108 22.24 -5.66 -3.34
N TYR A 109 21.04 -6.12 -3.67
CA TYR A 109 20.08 -6.68 -2.70
C TYR A 109 20.58 -7.93 -1.94
N LYS A 110 21.77 -8.45 -2.29
CA LYS A 110 22.39 -9.65 -1.70
C LYS A 110 23.55 -9.38 -0.74
N GLU A 111 24.10 -8.17 -0.71
CA GLU A 111 25.28 -7.84 0.11
C GLU A 111 24.88 -7.06 1.36
N VAL A 112 24.05 -7.72 2.18
CA VAL A 112 23.45 -7.10 3.37
C VAL A 112 24.52 -6.68 4.39
N ASP A 113 25.65 -7.38 4.43
CA ASP A 113 26.77 -7.15 5.35
C ASP A 113 27.62 -5.92 4.99
N GLN A 114 27.49 -5.38 3.76
CA GLN A 114 28.21 -4.18 3.31
C GLN A 114 27.34 -2.91 3.35
N LEU A 115 26.12 -3.00 3.89
CA LEU A 115 25.16 -1.92 3.86
C LEU A 115 25.55 -0.75 4.75
N LYS A 116 26.04 0.32 4.12
CA LYS A 116 26.25 1.59 4.81
C LYS A 116 24.90 2.30 5.00
N PRO A 117 24.59 2.75 6.24
CA PRO A 117 23.42 3.58 6.46
C PRO A 117 23.54 4.87 5.65
N ILE A 118 22.43 5.31 5.06
CA ILE A 118 22.27 6.62 4.45
C ILE A 118 21.30 7.43 5.30
N SER A 119 21.61 8.71 5.49
CA SER A 119 20.71 9.64 6.16
C SER A 119 19.45 9.84 5.31
N PHE A 120 18.31 10.07 5.96
CA PHE A 120 17.08 10.46 5.26
C PHE A 120 17.30 11.69 4.39
N ASP A 121 18.01 12.69 4.92
CA ASP A 121 18.35 13.95 4.24
C ASP A 121 19.29 13.79 3.03
N LYS A 122 19.78 12.58 2.74
CA LYS A 122 20.48 12.28 1.49
C LYS A 122 19.55 11.89 0.35
N VAL A 123 18.30 11.57 0.63
CA VAL A 123 17.32 11.13 -0.36
C VAL A 123 16.08 12.01 -0.34
N PHE A 124 15.60 12.37 0.85
CA PHE A 124 14.38 13.14 1.06
C PHE A 124 14.58 14.30 2.02
N HIS A 125 13.86 15.40 1.83
CA HIS A 125 13.88 16.55 2.74
C HIS A 125 13.10 16.26 4.03
N PHE A 126 13.79 16.13 5.17
CA PHE A 126 13.17 15.86 6.47
C PHE A 126 12.14 16.91 6.89
N GLU A 127 12.51 18.19 6.84
CA GLU A 127 11.60 19.26 7.29
C GLU A 127 10.37 19.41 6.38
N LYS A 128 10.56 19.21 5.07
CA LYS A 128 9.47 19.28 4.10
C LYS A 128 8.50 18.12 4.27
N PHE A 129 9.00 16.93 4.62
CA PHE A 129 8.16 15.80 5.00
C PHE A 129 7.26 16.17 6.18
N ASN A 130 7.84 16.64 7.29
CA ASN A 130 7.07 17.00 8.48
C ASN A 130 6.07 18.13 8.22
N SER A 131 6.43 19.09 7.36
CA SER A 131 5.51 20.15 6.94
C SER A 131 4.32 19.62 6.14
N LEU A 132 4.54 18.72 5.16
CA LEU A 132 3.49 18.18 4.29
C LEU A 132 2.59 17.15 5.00
N CYS A 133 3.15 16.42 5.97
CA CYS A 133 2.46 15.40 6.76
C CYS A 133 2.00 15.89 8.13
N LYS A 134 2.03 17.21 8.39
CA LYS A 134 1.61 17.80 9.66
C LYS A 134 0.19 17.35 10.04
N GLY A 135 0.04 16.89 11.28
CA GLY A 135 -1.23 16.37 11.82
C GLY A 135 -1.61 14.97 11.33
N PHE A 136 -0.85 14.39 10.41
CA PHE A 136 -1.01 13.01 9.95
C PHE A 136 0.06 12.10 10.56
N VAL A 137 1.33 12.43 10.34
CA VAL A 137 2.51 11.73 10.87
C VAL A 137 3.59 12.76 11.20
N GLN A 138 4.34 12.53 12.28
CA GLN A 138 5.48 13.35 12.68
C GLN A 138 6.75 12.50 12.76
N LEU A 139 7.85 13.00 12.19
CA LEU A 139 9.19 12.43 12.35
C LEU A 139 10.00 13.23 13.37
N GLY A 140 10.86 12.53 14.13
CA GLY A 140 11.88 13.09 15.01
C GLY A 140 13.28 12.62 14.58
N ARG A 141 14.30 13.49 14.66
CA ARG A 141 15.66 13.17 14.19
C ARG A 141 16.44 12.25 15.13
N SER A 142 16.19 12.34 16.43
CA SER A 142 16.92 11.59 17.43
C SER A 142 16.02 11.25 18.60
N HIS A 143 16.43 10.21 19.32
CA HIS A 143 15.87 9.88 20.62
C HIS A 143 16.01 11.11 21.56
N PRO A 144 14.96 11.50 22.29
CA PRO A 144 15.11 12.47 23.38
C PRO A 144 16.07 11.91 24.42
N GLN A 145 17.11 12.63 24.81
CA GLN A 145 18.07 12.17 25.82
C GLN A 145 17.43 11.89 27.21
N ASN A 146 16.16 12.30 27.41
CA ASN A 146 15.44 12.24 28.69
C ASN A 146 14.19 11.33 28.66
N SER A 147 14.13 10.26 27.86
CA SER A 147 13.02 9.30 27.98
C SER A 147 13.33 8.26 29.07
N ASP A 148 13.01 8.58 30.32
CA ASP A 148 13.25 7.69 31.45
C ASP A 148 12.33 6.44 31.44
N LYS A 149 11.36 6.39 30.52
CA LYS A 149 10.41 5.27 30.36
C LYS A 149 10.41 4.76 28.92
N ILE A 150 11.34 3.85 28.64
CA ILE A 150 11.42 3.09 27.39
C ILE A 150 10.84 1.70 27.62
N GLU A 151 9.86 1.31 26.82
CA GLU A 151 9.38 -0.07 26.75
C GLU A 151 9.96 -0.77 25.51
N LEU A 152 10.46 -1.99 25.71
CA LEU A 152 10.99 -2.83 24.64
C LEU A 152 9.94 -3.85 24.20
N ILE A 153 9.45 -3.71 22.97
CA ILE A 153 8.43 -4.61 22.41
C ILE A 153 9.07 -5.56 21.43
N GLN A 154 9.16 -6.83 21.80
CA GLN A 154 9.57 -7.88 20.86
C GLN A 154 8.42 -8.20 19.91
N LYS A 155 8.60 -7.93 18.60
CA LYS A 155 7.61 -8.36 17.60
C LYS A 155 7.63 -9.88 17.50
N GLY A 156 6.45 -10.48 17.38
CA GLY A 156 6.36 -11.90 17.09
C GLY A 156 6.91 -12.24 15.69
N SER A 157 7.20 -13.52 15.48
CA SER A 157 7.82 -13.99 14.25
C SER A 157 7.43 -15.43 13.91
N GLY A 158 7.74 -15.85 12.68
CA GLY A 158 7.51 -17.21 12.19
C GLY A 158 6.06 -17.49 11.79
N ARG A 159 5.79 -18.76 11.44
CA ARG A 159 4.51 -19.21 10.84
C ARG A 159 3.27 -19.02 11.73
N LYS A 160 3.46 -18.87 13.04
CA LYS A 160 2.36 -18.68 14.01
C LYS A 160 1.98 -17.21 14.23
N TRP A 161 2.73 -16.29 13.62
CA TRP A 161 2.47 -14.86 13.66
C TRP A 161 1.57 -14.48 12.48
N THR A 162 0.30 -14.26 12.78
CA THR A 162 -0.74 -13.95 11.78
C THR A 162 -1.02 -12.45 11.75
N VAL A 163 -1.73 -12.01 10.72
CA VAL A 163 -2.19 -10.62 10.55
C VAL A 163 -3.00 -10.17 11.78
N GLU A 164 -3.86 -11.03 12.31
CA GLU A 164 -4.74 -10.73 13.45
C GLU A 164 -3.93 -10.51 14.73
N LYS A 165 -2.97 -11.40 15.03
CA LYS A 165 -2.08 -11.25 16.20
C LYS A 165 -1.21 -10.00 16.12
N ASP A 166 -0.85 -9.63 14.90
CA ASP A 166 -0.07 -8.43 14.64
C ASP A 166 -0.84 -7.17 15.02
N LEU A 167 -2.13 -7.13 14.64
CA LEU A 167 -3.07 -6.07 15.00
C LEU A 167 -3.41 -6.07 16.49
N GLU A 168 -3.69 -7.22 17.08
CA GLU A 168 -3.95 -7.38 18.52
C GLU A 168 -2.79 -6.83 19.35
N GLN A 169 -1.54 -7.16 18.98
CA GLN A 169 -0.38 -6.60 19.66
C GLN A 169 -0.34 -5.08 19.55
N LEU A 170 -0.68 -4.50 18.39
CA LEU A 170 -0.69 -3.04 18.25
C LEU A 170 -1.79 -2.38 19.08
N GLN A 171 -2.98 -2.99 19.14
CA GLN A 171 -4.08 -2.50 19.98
C GLN A 171 -3.69 -2.50 21.46
N GLN A 172 -3.05 -3.56 21.95
CA GLN A 172 -2.52 -3.60 23.32
C GLN A 172 -1.57 -2.44 23.62
N LEU A 173 -0.74 -2.02 22.65
CA LEU A 173 0.18 -0.90 22.84
C LEU A 173 -0.50 0.47 22.94
N THR A 174 -1.78 0.57 22.56
CA THR A 174 -2.60 1.79 22.75
C THR A 174 -3.27 1.86 24.12
N GLU A 175 -3.24 0.76 24.87
CA GLU A 175 -3.89 0.61 26.17
C GLU A 175 -2.89 0.74 27.33
N HIS A 176 -3.39 0.86 28.56
CA HIS A 176 -2.57 0.83 29.76
C HIS A 176 -1.97 -0.59 29.96
N PRO A 177 -0.70 -0.73 30.35
CA PRO A 177 0.25 0.33 30.75
C PRO A 177 1.08 0.90 29.60
N TYR A 178 1.04 0.31 28.41
CA TYR A 178 1.92 0.64 27.29
C TYR A 178 1.77 2.08 26.79
N ASN A 179 0.56 2.62 26.83
CA ASN A 179 0.29 3.98 26.43
C ASN A 179 0.96 5.02 27.36
N GLU A 180 1.39 4.67 28.57
CA GLU A 180 2.04 5.58 29.51
C GLU A 180 3.54 5.79 29.24
N TYR A 181 4.18 4.85 28.54
CA TYR A 181 5.61 4.93 28.25
C TYR A 181 5.92 6.09 27.32
N GLY A 182 7.00 6.82 27.62
CA GLY A 182 7.49 7.92 26.79
C GLY A 182 7.97 7.42 25.43
N THR A 183 8.69 6.31 25.42
CA THR A 183 9.18 5.67 24.19
C THR A 183 8.76 4.20 24.14
N ILE A 184 8.25 3.77 22.99
CA ILE A 184 8.12 2.35 22.65
C ILE A 184 9.19 2.04 21.62
N ARG A 185 10.05 1.06 21.89
CA ARG A 185 11.04 0.56 20.94
C ARG A 185 10.64 -0.84 20.49
N ILE A 186 10.36 -0.98 19.21
CA ILE A 186 10.05 -2.28 18.62
C ILE A 186 11.36 -2.99 18.27
N LEU A 187 11.45 -4.26 18.63
CA LEU A 187 12.57 -5.15 18.34
C LEU A 187 12.14 -6.24 17.34
N GLY A 188 13.11 -6.75 16.58
CA GLY A 188 12.92 -7.85 15.62
C GLY A 188 13.08 -7.43 14.16
N LYS A 189 12.98 -8.41 13.25
CA LYS A 189 13.25 -8.21 11.82
C LYS A 189 12.14 -7.45 11.07
N ASN A 190 10.91 -7.46 11.59
CA ASN A 190 9.74 -6.84 10.96
C ASN A 190 9.01 -5.99 12.02
N PRO A 191 9.41 -4.75 12.24
CA PRO A 191 8.91 -3.94 13.35
C PRO A 191 7.56 -3.26 13.09
N PHE A 192 7.03 -3.39 11.88
CA PHE A 192 5.82 -2.67 11.45
C PHE A 192 4.68 -3.65 11.20
N LEU A 193 3.45 -3.15 11.24
CA LEU A 193 2.31 -3.98 10.87
C LEU A 193 2.43 -4.51 9.43
N TRP A 194 1.78 -5.65 9.16
CA TRP A 194 1.60 -6.15 7.80
C TRP A 194 0.97 -5.11 6.87
N HIS A 195 1.23 -5.22 5.56
CA HIS A 195 0.74 -4.22 4.58
C HIS A 195 -0.76 -3.97 4.64
N ASP A 196 -1.55 -5.01 4.93
CA ASP A 196 -2.99 -5.01 4.68
C ASP A 196 -3.79 -4.34 5.80
N HIS A 197 -3.13 -3.85 6.85
CA HIS A 197 -3.81 -3.20 7.97
C HIS A 197 -4.27 -1.77 7.70
N TRP A 198 -3.70 -1.10 6.70
CA TRP A 198 -4.07 0.27 6.37
C TRP A 198 -4.57 0.39 4.94
N PRO A 199 -5.53 1.28 4.69
CA PRO A 199 -6.02 1.52 3.34
C PRO A 199 -4.91 2.13 2.48
N VAL A 200 -4.95 1.84 1.18
CA VAL A 200 -3.96 2.34 0.20
C VAL A 200 -3.82 3.88 0.24
N LYS A 201 -4.91 4.60 0.53
CA LYS A 201 -4.92 6.07 0.67
C LYS A 201 -3.96 6.57 1.76
N ASP A 202 -3.78 5.82 2.83
CA ASP A 202 -2.92 6.21 3.95
C ASP A 202 -1.44 6.03 3.59
N TYR A 203 -1.10 4.97 2.85
CA TYR A 203 0.22 4.80 2.26
C TYR A 203 0.54 5.91 1.25
N ALA A 204 -0.41 6.21 0.36
CA ALA A 204 -0.27 7.27 -0.63
C ALA A 204 0.00 8.61 0.06
N LYS A 205 -0.72 8.91 1.15
CA LYS A 205 -0.51 10.13 1.93
C LYS A 205 0.91 10.25 2.49
N VAL A 206 1.49 9.16 3.01
CA VAL A 206 2.89 9.17 3.46
C VAL A 206 3.85 9.41 2.28
N PHE A 207 3.60 8.77 1.13
CA PHE A 207 4.46 8.91 -0.04
C PHE A 207 4.41 10.31 -0.65
N GLU A 208 3.27 10.99 -0.62
CA GLU A 208 3.14 12.38 -1.05
C GLU A 208 4.00 13.35 -0.22
N CYS A 209 4.28 13.01 1.04
CA CYS A 209 5.15 13.79 1.91
C CYS A 209 6.64 13.57 1.63
N LEU A 210 7.02 12.50 0.91
CA LEU A 210 8.40 12.21 0.56
C LEU A 210 8.86 13.10 -0.59
N VAL A 211 9.58 14.18 -0.26
CA VAL A 211 10.13 15.10 -1.26
C VAL A 211 11.61 14.82 -1.47
N LEU A 212 12.00 14.49 -2.70
CA LEU A 212 13.39 14.27 -3.07
C LEU A 212 14.24 15.52 -2.83
N VAL A 213 15.50 15.30 -2.45
CA VAL A 213 16.49 16.38 -2.35
C VAL A 213 16.82 16.97 -3.72
N GLU A 214 17.19 18.25 -3.74
CA GLU A 214 17.54 18.99 -4.96
C GLU A 214 18.60 18.28 -5.80
N GLU A 215 19.59 17.65 -5.17
CA GLU A 215 20.66 16.92 -5.86
C GLU A 215 20.08 15.82 -6.78
N ILE A 216 19.11 15.05 -6.30
CA ILE A 216 18.45 13.99 -7.08
C ILE A 216 17.51 14.60 -8.11
N SER A 217 16.72 15.60 -7.74
CA SER A 217 15.80 16.28 -8.67
C SER A 217 16.53 16.94 -9.83
N ASN A 218 17.66 17.60 -9.57
CA ASN A 218 18.49 18.24 -10.59
C ASN A 218 19.10 17.22 -11.57
N GLU A 219 19.52 16.05 -11.08
CA GLU A 219 19.96 14.96 -11.96
C GLU A 219 18.81 14.40 -12.81
N ALA A 220 17.62 14.26 -12.25
CA ALA A 220 16.43 13.89 -13.01
C ALA A 220 16.10 14.92 -14.10
N ASP A 221 16.18 16.21 -13.80
CA ASP A 221 15.97 17.30 -14.77
C ASP A 221 17.01 17.29 -15.89
N LYS A 222 18.27 16.93 -15.60
CA LYS A 222 19.30 16.70 -16.63
C LYS A 222 18.95 15.53 -17.55
N VAL A 223 18.36 14.45 -17.02
CA VAL A 223 17.89 13.32 -17.84
C VAL A 223 16.72 13.76 -18.72
N VAL A 224 15.73 14.44 -18.14
CA VAL A 224 14.54 14.93 -18.85
C VAL A 224 14.91 15.92 -19.97
N SER A 225 15.83 16.85 -19.71
CA SER A 225 16.30 17.80 -20.72
C SER A 225 17.02 17.11 -21.89
N LYS A 226 17.82 16.07 -21.63
CA LYS A 226 18.44 15.25 -22.69
C LYS A 226 17.40 14.49 -23.52
N ILE A 227 16.37 13.93 -22.89
CA ILE A 227 15.26 13.28 -23.59
C ILE A 227 14.59 14.29 -24.53
N ARG A 228 14.18 15.45 -24.00
CA ARG A 228 13.51 16.50 -24.78
C ARG A 228 14.36 16.97 -25.96
N LYS A 229 15.66 17.25 -25.73
CA LYS A 229 16.58 17.66 -26.80
C LYS A 229 16.66 16.64 -27.94
N ARG A 230 16.68 15.33 -27.61
CA ARG A 230 16.67 14.27 -28.63
C ARG A 230 15.37 14.24 -29.42
N ILE A 231 14.22 14.38 -28.76
CA ILE A 231 12.93 14.42 -29.46
C ILE A 231 12.87 15.62 -30.42
N THR A 232 13.28 16.82 -29.97
CA THR A 232 13.31 18.03 -30.81
C THR A 232 14.25 17.88 -32.01
N SER A 233 15.43 17.26 -31.83
CA SER A 233 16.38 17.05 -32.93
C SER A 233 15.85 16.13 -34.04
N LEU A 234 14.90 15.23 -33.73
CA LEU A 234 14.29 14.32 -34.70
C LEU A 234 13.19 14.98 -35.54
N GLN A 235 12.73 16.19 -35.19
CA GLN A 235 11.61 16.87 -35.85
C GLN A 235 12.03 18.00 -36.82
N ASN A 236 13.29 18.05 -37.29
CA ASN A 236 13.82 18.95 -38.34
C ASN A 236 13.06 20.29 -38.51
N GLY A 237 13.45 21.32 -37.74
CA GLY A 237 13.20 22.72 -38.10
C GLY A 237 11.84 23.33 -37.73
N SER A 238 10.96 22.61 -37.03
CA SER A 238 9.78 23.25 -36.44
C SER A 238 10.21 24.12 -35.25
N ASN A 239 10.13 25.45 -35.40
CA ASN A 239 10.26 26.47 -34.34
C ASN A 239 9.12 26.40 -33.31
N SER A 240 8.74 25.19 -32.92
CA SER A 240 7.70 24.92 -31.96
C SER A 240 8.36 24.74 -30.59
N THR A 241 8.21 25.76 -29.75
CA THR A 241 8.48 25.72 -28.30
C THR A 241 7.61 24.71 -27.54
N LEU A 242 6.77 23.90 -28.20
CA LEU A 242 6.02 22.84 -27.54
C LEU A 242 6.96 21.77 -26.98
N LEU A 243 6.92 21.64 -25.66
CA LEU A 243 7.45 20.50 -24.94
C LEU A 243 6.73 19.23 -25.43
N LEU A 244 7.45 18.44 -26.23
CA LEU A 244 6.93 17.16 -26.71
C LEU A 244 6.81 16.19 -25.53
N PRO A 245 5.70 15.44 -25.42
CA PRO A 245 5.53 14.45 -24.38
C PRO A 245 6.57 13.34 -24.53
N TYR A 246 6.86 12.67 -23.42
CA TYR A 246 7.62 11.43 -23.41
C TYR A 246 6.93 10.42 -22.50
N VAL A 247 7.17 9.14 -22.75
CA VAL A 247 6.71 8.04 -21.90
C VAL A 247 7.88 7.47 -21.14
N ALA A 248 7.76 7.36 -19.82
CA ALA A 248 8.70 6.60 -19.00
C ALA A 248 8.12 5.22 -18.72
N VAL A 249 8.88 4.16 -19.05
CA VAL A 249 8.50 2.76 -18.82
C VAL A 249 9.47 2.16 -17.83
N HIS A 250 8.97 1.70 -16.69
CA HIS A 250 9.75 0.92 -15.73
C HIS A 250 9.62 -0.56 -16.05
N MET A 251 10.74 -1.20 -16.39
CA MET A 251 10.81 -2.61 -16.76
C MET A 251 11.50 -3.38 -15.65
N ARG A 252 10.75 -4.16 -14.87
CA ARG A 252 11.31 -5.10 -13.89
C ARG A 252 11.49 -6.46 -14.58
N ILE A 253 12.69 -6.76 -15.07
CA ILE A 253 12.97 -7.94 -15.93
C ILE A 253 14.00 -8.89 -15.35
N GLU A 254 14.40 -8.70 -14.08
CA GLU A 254 15.34 -9.59 -13.43
C GLU A 254 14.79 -11.03 -13.34
N LYS A 255 15.69 -12.02 -13.42
CA LYS A 255 15.32 -13.44 -13.48
C LYS A 255 14.45 -13.88 -12.30
N ASP A 256 14.78 -13.42 -11.10
CA ASP A 256 14.02 -13.69 -9.87
C ASP A 256 12.61 -13.10 -9.93
N TRP A 257 12.48 -11.87 -10.43
CA TRP A 257 11.18 -11.23 -10.64
C TRP A 257 10.35 -11.98 -11.68
N MET A 258 10.94 -12.36 -12.82
CA MET A 258 10.25 -13.12 -13.86
C MET A 258 9.74 -14.47 -13.35
N ILE A 259 10.53 -15.17 -12.52
CA ILE A 259 10.10 -16.42 -11.87
C ILE A 259 8.95 -16.17 -10.90
N HIS A 260 9.07 -15.14 -10.06
CA HIS A 260 8.04 -14.79 -9.08
C HIS A 260 6.72 -14.44 -9.78
N CYS A 261 6.78 -13.59 -10.79
CA CYS A 261 5.66 -13.12 -11.56
C CYS A 261 4.92 -14.30 -12.23
N LYS A 262 5.64 -15.19 -12.95
CA LYS A 262 5.01 -16.34 -13.61
C LYS A 262 4.33 -17.31 -12.63
N LYS A 263 4.93 -17.51 -11.45
CA LYS A 263 4.31 -18.32 -10.39
C LYS A 263 3.04 -17.68 -9.85
N LEU A 264 2.99 -16.35 -9.75
CA LEU A 264 1.79 -15.63 -9.31
C LEU A 264 0.67 -15.78 -10.35
N GLU A 265 0.97 -15.56 -11.63
CA GLU A 265 0.03 -15.77 -12.74
C GLU A 265 -0.57 -17.19 -12.74
N GLN A 266 0.27 -18.22 -12.57
CA GLN A 266 -0.19 -19.61 -12.48
C GLN A 266 -1.15 -19.85 -11.31
N ARG A 267 -0.92 -19.21 -10.16
CA ARG A 267 -1.79 -19.35 -8.98
C ARG A 267 -3.12 -18.63 -9.14
N LEU A 268 -3.10 -17.48 -9.81
CA LEU A 268 -4.28 -16.65 -10.04
C LEU A 268 -5.05 -17.02 -11.31
N ASN A 269 -4.48 -17.87 -12.16
CA ASN A 269 -4.99 -18.24 -13.48
C ASN A 269 -5.21 -17.03 -14.41
N VAL A 270 -4.21 -16.15 -14.49
CA VAL A 270 -4.20 -14.93 -15.32
C VAL A 270 -2.89 -14.81 -16.12
N THR A 271 -2.83 -13.96 -17.14
CA THR A 271 -1.65 -13.77 -18.04
C THR A 271 -1.26 -12.32 -18.26
N GLU A 272 -1.78 -11.41 -17.43
CA GLU A 272 -1.68 -9.96 -17.65
C GLU A 272 -0.56 -9.28 -16.84
N ILE A 273 -0.02 -9.98 -15.84
CA ILE A 273 0.89 -9.44 -14.82
C ILE A 273 2.32 -9.39 -15.36
N CYS A 274 2.78 -10.49 -15.95
CA CYS A 274 4.09 -10.56 -16.59
C CYS A 274 3.95 -10.14 -18.04
N SER A 275 4.78 -9.21 -18.49
CA SER A 275 4.74 -8.75 -19.88
C SER A 275 5.88 -9.32 -20.70
N SER A 276 5.57 -9.87 -21.87
CA SER A 276 6.55 -10.16 -22.93
C SER A 276 7.02 -8.86 -23.60
N LYS A 277 8.08 -8.94 -24.41
CA LYS A 277 8.55 -7.81 -25.21
C LYS A 277 7.46 -7.27 -26.13
N GLU A 278 6.73 -8.17 -26.79
CA GLU A 278 5.65 -7.86 -27.73
C GLU A 278 4.50 -7.15 -27.01
N GLN A 279 4.09 -7.67 -25.85
CA GLN A 279 3.06 -7.04 -25.01
C GLN A 279 3.48 -5.65 -24.52
N ILE A 280 4.76 -5.43 -24.19
CA ILE A 280 5.25 -4.10 -23.81
C ILE A 280 5.18 -3.13 -25.00
N ILE A 281 5.63 -3.56 -26.18
CA ILE A 281 5.56 -2.74 -27.40
C ILE A 281 4.12 -2.38 -27.73
N GLU A 282 3.21 -3.36 -27.70
CA GLU A 282 1.79 -3.17 -27.97
C GLU A 282 1.15 -2.23 -26.95
N ARG A 283 1.33 -2.49 -25.64
CA ARG A 283 0.74 -1.68 -24.57
C ARG A 283 1.26 -0.24 -24.58
N VAL A 284 2.56 -0.03 -24.81
CA VAL A 284 3.16 1.32 -24.88
C VAL A 284 2.75 2.05 -26.15
N GLY A 285 2.68 1.34 -27.29
CA GLY A 285 2.25 1.90 -28.57
C GLY A 285 0.78 2.32 -28.59
N ASN A 286 -0.06 1.67 -27.79
CA ASN A 286 -1.51 1.88 -27.77
C ASN A 286 -2.00 2.74 -26.58
N ILE A 287 -1.12 3.45 -25.87
CA ILE A 287 -1.54 4.37 -24.79
C ILE A 287 -2.38 5.50 -25.42
N ALA A 288 -3.62 5.63 -24.95
CA ALA A 288 -4.57 6.60 -25.47
C ALA A 288 -4.05 8.04 -25.33
N GLY A 289 -4.20 8.84 -26.41
CA GLY A 289 -3.80 10.24 -26.44
C GLY A 289 -2.32 10.49 -26.75
N LEU A 290 -1.51 9.45 -26.94
CA LEU A 290 -0.13 9.63 -27.39
C LEU A 290 -0.09 9.99 -28.88
N LYS A 291 0.59 11.11 -29.19
CA LYS A 291 0.88 11.52 -30.58
C LYS A 291 2.28 11.05 -30.95
N THR A 292 2.41 10.40 -32.09
CA THR A 292 3.70 9.99 -32.66
C THR A 292 4.30 11.12 -33.52
N PRO A 293 5.64 11.31 -33.52
CA PRO A 293 6.64 10.56 -32.77
C PRO A 293 6.68 10.96 -31.28
N ILE A 294 6.95 9.99 -30.40
CA ILE A 294 7.08 10.19 -28.95
C ILE A 294 8.43 9.67 -28.44
N GLY A 295 9.04 10.38 -27.49
CA GLY A 295 10.22 9.88 -26.79
C GLY A 295 9.85 8.81 -25.77
N ILE A 296 10.61 7.71 -25.74
CA ILE A 296 10.44 6.66 -24.74
C ILE A 296 11.70 6.60 -23.89
N TYR A 297 11.54 6.72 -22.57
CA TYR A 297 12.57 6.49 -21.56
C TYR A 297 12.34 5.13 -20.90
N LEU A 298 13.30 4.23 -21.04
CA LEU A 298 13.24 2.89 -20.43
C LEU A 298 14.08 2.89 -19.15
N ALA A 299 13.42 2.73 -18.00
CA ALA A 299 14.08 2.47 -16.72
C ALA A 299 14.17 0.94 -16.54
N VAL A 300 15.35 0.39 -16.80
CA VAL A 300 15.63 -1.05 -16.73
C VAL A 300 16.69 -1.28 -15.64
N PRO A 301 16.57 -2.32 -14.81
CA PRO A 301 17.63 -2.72 -13.90
C PRO A 301 18.91 -3.02 -14.67
N MET A 302 20.06 -2.63 -14.10
CA MET A 302 21.35 -2.97 -14.67
C MET A 302 21.59 -4.47 -14.48
N ILE A 303 21.55 -5.22 -15.58
CA ILE A 303 21.89 -6.65 -15.59
C ILE A 303 23.40 -6.72 -15.74
N PHE A 304 24.11 -7.01 -14.66
CA PHE A 304 25.51 -7.43 -14.69
C PHE A 304 25.59 -8.96 -14.78
#